data_AF-A0A2V5T8T6-F1
#
_entry.id   AF-A0A2V5T8T6-F1
#
_cell.length_a   1.000
_cell.length_b   1.000
_cell.length_c   1.000
_cell.angle_alpha   90.00
_cell.angle_beta   90.00
_cell.angle_gamma   90.00
#
_symmetry.space_group_name_H-M   'P 1'
#
loop_
_entity.id
_entity.type
_entity.pdbx_description
1 polymer ?
#
loop_
_entity_poly.entity_id
_entity_poly.type
_entity_poly.pdbx_seq_one_letter_code
_entity_poly.pdbx_strand_id
1 'polypeptide(L)'
;MTFRNFRLADATYATGLEALGLHWDLHAFAELIDLTYTAAGNLAQLKWLSPAVENPWGDKKNKYKGCILEFRNVSTLLVAQRELDPTDEDDCVASISVVAKPAVIFDSGEFRVRDSSEAGENTGLLFELQSGRTIEIHANSAELIPI
;
A
#
# COMPACT_ATOMS: atom_id res chain seq x y z
N MET A 1 -7.93 -10.79 1.46
CA MET A 1 -7.99 -10.02 0.20
C MET A 1 -7.34 -10.80 -0.94
N THR A 2 -7.90 -10.72 -2.14
CA THR A 2 -7.29 -11.21 -3.38
C THR A 2 -6.60 -10.07 -4.12
N PHE A 3 -5.31 -10.20 -4.45
CA PHE A 3 -4.62 -9.27 -5.35
C PHE A 3 -4.91 -9.64 -6.80
N ARG A 4 -5.37 -8.66 -7.57
CA ARG A 4 -5.61 -8.79 -9.00
C ARG A 4 -4.51 -8.03 -9.71
N ASN A 5 -3.84 -8.66 -10.66
CA ASN A 5 -2.83 -8.06 -11.56
C ASN A 5 -1.52 -7.54 -10.94
N PHE A 6 -1.34 -7.63 -9.62
CA PHE A 6 -0.08 -7.32 -8.94
C PHE A 6 0.22 -8.30 -7.79
N ARG A 7 1.46 -8.25 -7.32
CA ARG A 7 1.91 -8.84 -6.04
C ARG A 7 2.83 -7.87 -5.32
N LEU A 8 3.04 -8.09 -4.01
CA LEU A 8 4.10 -7.38 -3.28
C LEU A 8 5.47 -7.87 -3.78
N ALA A 9 6.46 -6.97 -3.85
CA ALA A 9 7.81 -7.33 -4.28
C ALA A 9 8.52 -8.28 -3.30
N ASP A 10 8.23 -8.13 -2.00
CA ASP A 10 8.76 -8.97 -0.93
C ASP A 10 7.66 -9.59 -0.08
N ALA A 11 8.02 -10.67 0.63
CA ALA A 11 7.10 -11.44 1.46
C ALA A 11 6.64 -10.69 2.73
N THR A 12 7.43 -9.75 3.22
CA THR A 12 7.15 -8.98 4.43
C THR A 12 7.87 -7.64 4.34
N TYR A 13 7.23 -6.55 4.76
CA TYR A 13 7.78 -5.19 4.68
C TYR A 13 8.20 -4.80 3.25
N ALA A 14 7.37 -5.13 2.27
CA ALA A 14 7.65 -4.81 0.87
C ALA A 14 7.73 -3.29 0.68
N THR A 15 8.71 -2.83 -0.08
CA THR A 15 8.88 -1.41 -0.42
C THR A 15 8.28 -1.06 -1.77
N GLY A 16 7.78 -2.06 -2.49
CA GLY A 16 7.24 -1.92 -3.83
C GLY A 16 6.35 -3.07 -4.25
N LEU A 17 5.87 -2.97 -5.49
CA LEU A 17 4.93 -3.91 -6.10
C LEU A 17 5.49 -4.45 -7.41
N GLU A 18 5.03 -5.63 -7.80
CA GLU A 18 5.28 -6.20 -9.12
C GLU A 18 3.97 -6.34 -9.88
N ALA A 19 3.88 -5.69 -11.03
CA ALA A 19 2.72 -5.74 -11.92
C ALA A 19 3.15 -5.51 -13.36
N LEU A 20 2.46 -6.15 -14.32
CA LEU A 20 2.76 -6.03 -15.76
C LEU A 20 4.20 -6.37 -16.15
N GLY A 21 4.88 -7.21 -15.35
CA GLY A 21 6.30 -7.54 -15.53
C GLY A 21 7.27 -6.40 -15.18
N LEU A 22 6.81 -5.40 -14.44
CA LEU A 22 7.57 -4.24 -13.99
C LEU A 22 7.63 -4.17 -12.46
N HIS A 23 8.71 -3.58 -11.95
CA HIS A 23 8.81 -3.19 -10.54
C HIS A 23 8.31 -1.76 -10.33
N TRP A 24 7.49 -1.59 -9.30
CA TRP A 24 6.90 -0.32 -8.87
C TRP A 24 7.45 0.03 -7.50
N ASP A 25 8.48 0.87 -7.47
CA ASP A 25 9.12 1.35 -6.24
C ASP A 25 8.25 2.46 -5.62
N LEU A 26 7.67 2.17 -4.45
CA LEU A 26 6.85 3.12 -3.69
C LEU A 26 7.60 3.72 -2.49
N HIS A 27 8.86 3.33 -2.26
CA HIS A 27 9.64 3.71 -1.09
C HIS A 27 10.57 4.89 -1.33
N ALA A 28 11.23 4.93 -2.48
CA ALA A 28 12.22 5.96 -2.77
C ALA A 28 11.83 6.86 -3.94
N PHE A 29 10.71 6.57 -4.60
CA PHE A 29 10.41 7.19 -5.90
C PHE A 29 8.98 7.61 -6.13
N ALA A 30 7.98 7.02 -5.46
CA ALA A 30 6.60 7.42 -5.65
C ALA A 30 6.01 7.97 -4.36
N GLU A 31 5.32 9.11 -4.48
CA GLU A 31 4.67 9.79 -3.36
C GLU A 31 3.18 9.47 -3.35
N LEU A 32 2.60 9.26 -2.16
CA LEU A 32 1.16 9.15 -2.00
C LEU A 32 0.54 10.54 -2.10
N ILE A 33 -0.17 10.81 -3.18
CA ILE A 33 -0.78 12.12 -3.40
C ILE A 33 -2.27 12.17 -3.04
N ASP A 34 -2.93 11.02 -2.92
CA ASP A 34 -4.37 10.98 -2.66
C ASP A 34 -4.81 9.65 -2.02
N LEU A 35 -5.73 9.76 -1.07
CA LEU A 35 -6.49 8.65 -0.49
C LEU A 35 -7.97 9.02 -0.56
N THR A 36 -8.74 8.28 -1.34
CA THR A 36 -10.19 8.48 -1.44
C THR A 36 -10.96 7.27 -0.96
N TYR A 37 -12.13 7.50 -0.37
CA TYR A 37 -13.08 6.46 0.00
C TYR A 37 -14.49 6.84 -0.44
N THR A 38 -15.16 5.93 -1.15
CA THR A 38 -16.53 6.09 -1.61
C THR A 38 -17.44 5.06 -0.95
N ALA A 39 -18.29 5.52 -0.02
CA ALA A 39 -19.20 4.67 0.75
C ALA A 39 -20.22 3.92 -0.13
N ALA A 40 -20.73 4.55 -1.19
CA ALA A 40 -21.73 3.95 -2.07
C ALA A 40 -21.23 2.68 -2.79
N GLY A 41 -19.91 2.55 -2.97
CA GLY A 41 -19.27 1.41 -3.64
C GLY A 41 -18.36 0.57 -2.74
N ASN A 42 -18.22 0.94 -1.46
CA ASN A 42 -17.18 0.39 -0.57
C ASN A 42 -15.82 0.33 -1.28
N LEU A 43 -15.43 1.46 -1.88
CA LEU A 43 -14.25 1.58 -2.74
C LEU A 43 -13.25 2.51 -2.06
N ALA A 44 -12.01 2.06 -1.85
CA ALA A 44 -10.91 2.93 -1.48
C ALA A 44 -9.88 2.97 -2.61
N GLN A 45 -9.24 4.12 -2.81
CA GLN A 45 -8.17 4.28 -3.79
C GLN A 45 -6.99 4.99 -3.14
N LEU A 46 -5.80 4.40 -3.26
CA LEU A 46 -4.53 5.05 -2.94
C LEU A 46 -3.83 5.40 -4.24
N LYS A 47 -3.51 6.68 -4.44
CA LYS A 47 -2.87 7.16 -5.67
C LYS A 47 -1.43 7.55 -5.40
N TRP A 48 -0.53 6.88 -6.11
CA TRP A 48 0.90 7.12 -6.09
C TRP A 48 1.33 7.78 -7.39
N LEU A 49 2.15 8.81 -7.31
CA LEU A 49 2.78 9.42 -8.50
C LEU A 49 4.29 9.37 -8.39
N SER A 50 4.91 9.02 -9.51
CA SER A 50 6.35 9.11 -9.70
C SER A 50 6.70 10.47 -10.32
N PRO A 51 7.85 11.07 -9.96
CA PRO A 51 8.30 12.30 -10.56
C PRO A 51 8.62 12.09 -12.05
N ALA A 52 8.59 13.18 -12.82
CA ALA A 52 8.85 13.15 -14.27
C ALA A 52 10.35 13.01 -14.62
N VAL A 53 11.07 12.15 -13.89
CA VAL A 53 12.48 11.80 -14.08
C VAL A 53 12.61 10.28 -14.18
N GLU A 54 13.74 9.77 -14.68
CA GLU A 54 13.97 8.33 -14.68
C GLU A 54 14.27 7.86 -13.25
N ASN A 55 13.61 6.79 -12.79
CA ASN A 55 13.90 6.19 -11.48
C ASN A 55 15.33 5.63 -11.49
N PRO A 56 16.26 6.18 -10.69
CA PRO A 56 17.64 5.70 -10.67
C PRO A 56 17.80 4.39 -9.90
N TRP A 57 16.82 4.03 -9.05
CA TRP A 57 16.82 2.83 -8.20
C TRP A 57 15.86 1.73 -8.67
N GLY A 58 14.88 2.09 -9.49
CA GLY A 58 13.83 1.17 -9.96
C GLY A 58 14.01 0.65 -11.38
N ASP A 59 12.93 0.04 -11.90
CA ASP A 59 12.90 -0.51 -13.25
C ASP A 59 12.87 0.61 -14.30
N LYS A 60 13.96 0.76 -15.05
CA LYS A 60 14.08 1.74 -16.14
C LYS A 60 13.06 1.56 -17.25
N LYS A 61 12.44 0.37 -17.38
CA LYS A 61 11.36 0.11 -18.34
C LYS A 61 10.01 0.61 -17.85
N ASN A 62 9.86 0.88 -16.55
CA ASN A 62 8.66 1.48 -16.02
C ASN A 62 8.63 2.97 -16.40
N LYS A 63 7.76 3.32 -17.35
CA LYS A 63 7.57 4.69 -17.87
C LYS A 63 6.21 5.28 -17.47
N TYR A 64 5.46 4.61 -16.59
CA TYR A 64 4.20 5.13 -16.06
C TYR A 64 4.45 6.29 -15.10
N LYS A 65 3.47 7.19 -15.01
CA LYS A 65 3.53 8.36 -14.12
C LYS A 65 3.17 8.03 -12.68
N GLY A 66 2.75 6.79 -12.42
CA GLY A 66 2.32 6.34 -11.12
C GLY A 66 1.30 5.22 -11.22
N CYS A 67 0.67 4.90 -10.11
CA CYS A 67 -0.38 3.89 -10.06
C CYS A 67 -1.48 4.26 -9.07
N ILE A 68 -2.63 3.64 -9.24
CA ILE A 68 -3.71 3.60 -8.26
C ILE A 68 -3.80 2.18 -7.73
N LEU A 69 -3.77 2.02 -6.42
CA LEU A 69 -4.23 0.80 -5.77
C LEU A 69 -5.70 0.97 -5.43
N GLU A 70 -6.54 0.21 -6.12
CA GLU A 70 -7.98 0.24 -5.97
C GLU A 70 -8.45 -0.95 -5.14
N PHE A 71 -9.12 -0.66 -4.03
CA PHE A 71 -9.63 -1.64 -3.08
C PHE A 71 -11.15 -1.70 -3.16
N ARG A 72 -11.70 -2.89 -3.46
CA ARG A 72 -13.14 -3.10 -3.66
C ARG A 72 -13.75 -3.92 -2.54
N ASN A 73 -14.97 -3.54 -2.15
CA ASN A 73 -15.68 -4.10 -1.00
C ASN A 73 -14.85 -3.95 0.28
N VAL A 74 -14.39 -2.73 0.54
CA VAL A 74 -13.66 -2.36 1.76
C VAL A 74 -14.53 -2.60 2.98
N SER A 75 -14.07 -3.44 3.88
CA SER A 75 -14.70 -3.72 5.18
C SER A 75 -14.13 -2.86 6.30
N THR A 76 -12.88 -2.41 6.16
CA THR A 76 -12.21 -1.55 7.14
C THR A 76 -11.18 -0.68 6.45
N LEU A 77 -11.20 0.61 6.79
CA LEU A 77 -10.17 1.59 6.43
C LEU A 77 -9.78 2.33 7.72
N LEU A 78 -8.53 2.19 8.13
CA LEU A 78 -7.97 2.90 9.27
C LEU A 78 -6.84 3.78 8.78
N VAL A 79 -6.86 5.04 9.20
CA VAL A 79 -5.76 5.98 8.99
C VAL A 79 -5.32 6.42 10.38
N ALA A 80 -4.16 5.94 10.82
CA ALA A 80 -3.64 6.31 12.14
C ALA A 80 -2.88 7.63 12.07
N GLN A 81 -2.81 8.29 13.22
CA GLN A 81 -2.23 9.63 13.32
C GLN A 81 -0.71 9.59 13.06
N ARG A 82 -0.23 10.67 12.42
CA ARG A 82 1.18 11.02 12.23
C ARG A 82 1.89 11.09 13.59
N GLU A 83 3.17 10.72 13.65
CA GLU A 83 3.99 11.01 14.84
C GLU A 83 3.93 12.51 15.19
N LEU A 84 3.99 12.83 16.48
CA LEU A 84 3.90 14.23 16.96
C LEU A 84 5.06 15.10 16.45
N ASP A 85 6.24 14.50 16.27
CA ASP A 85 7.45 15.10 15.70
C ASP A 85 7.99 14.18 14.61
N PRO A 86 7.43 14.22 13.39
CA PRO A 86 7.85 13.33 12.31
C PRO A 86 9.28 13.68 11.90
N THR A 87 10.17 12.68 11.87
CA THR A 87 11.54 12.88 11.39
C THR A 87 11.61 13.10 9.88
N ASP A 88 10.53 12.76 9.16
CA ASP A 88 10.41 12.90 7.72
C ASP A 88 9.00 13.37 7.33
N GLU A 89 8.90 14.26 6.34
CA GLU A 89 7.61 14.67 5.76
C GLU A 89 7.24 13.83 4.53
N ASP A 90 8.12 12.93 4.09
CA ASP A 90 7.88 12.14 2.89
C ASP A 90 6.66 11.22 3.03
N ASP A 91 5.75 11.37 2.07
CA ASP A 91 4.57 10.53 1.87
C ASP A 91 4.91 9.24 1.08
N CYS A 92 6.20 8.90 0.99
CA CYS A 92 6.69 7.63 0.47
C CYS A 92 6.42 6.48 1.44
N VAL A 93 6.29 5.26 0.92
CA VAL A 93 6.10 4.06 1.73
C VAL A 93 7.40 3.71 2.46
N ALA A 94 7.38 3.56 3.77
CA ALA A 94 8.43 2.84 4.49
C ALA A 94 8.31 1.31 4.28
N SER A 95 7.10 0.76 4.42
CA SER A 95 6.81 -0.66 4.24
C SER A 95 5.35 -0.95 3.90
N ILE A 96 5.13 -2.06 3.19
CA ILE A 96 3.83 -2.67 2.92
C ILE A 96 3.81 -4.08 3.50
N SER A 97 2.82 -4.35 4.35
CA SER A 97 2.68 -5.62 5.03
C SER A 97 1.28 -6.20 4.84
N VAL A 98 1.19 -7.52 4.66
CA VAL A 98 -0.09 -8.22 4.73
C VAL A 98 -0.45 -8.42 6.20
N VAL A 99 -1.66 -8.04 6.58
CA VAL A 99 -2.14 -8.15 7.96
C VAL A 99 -3.37 -9.05 8.06
N ALA A 100 -3.45 -9.85 9.13
CA ALA A 100 -4.52 -10.83 9.29
C ALA A 100 -5.83 -10.24 9.85
N LYS A 101 -5.75 -9.19 10.67
CA LYS A 101 -6.92 -8.55 11.29
C LYS A 101 -6.69 -7.03 11.52
N PRO A 102 -7.78 -6.23 11.56
CA PRO A 102 -7.74 -4.81 11.88
C PRO A 102 -7.04 -4.47 13.20
N ALA A 103 -6.39 -3.31 13.27
CA ALA A 103 -5.70 -2.82 14.48
C ALA A 103 -6.59 -2.74 15.70
N VAL A 104 -7.86 -2.39 15.51
CA VAL A 104 -8.83 -2.20 16.59
C VAL A 104 -9.06 -3.47 17.40
N ILE A 105 -8.69 -4.65 16.88
CA ILE A 105 -8.92 -5.94 17.52
C ILE A 105 -7.73 -6.39 18.42
N PHE A 106 -6.54 -5.81 18.28
CA PHE A 106 -5.33 -6.25 19.01
C PHE A 106 -4.50 -5.09 19.57
N ASP A 107 -4.24 -5.11 20.89
CA ASP A 107 -3.38 -4.14 21.58
C ASP A 107 -1.86 -4.40 21.41
N SER A 108 -1.45 -5.58 20.94
CA SER A 108 -0.03 -5.92 20.71
C SER A 108 0.23 -6.26 19.24
N GLY A 109 1.07 -5.46 18.57
CA GLY A 109 1.35 -5.55 17.13
C GLY A 109 2.05 -6.83 16.67
N GLU A 110 2.64 -7.60 17.58
CA GLU A 110 3.49 -8.76 17.29
C GLU A 110 2.78 -9.95 16.61
N PHE A 111 1.44 -10.00 16.64
CA PHE A 111 0.65 -11.09 16.06
C PHE A 111 -0.14 -10.69 14.80
N ARG A 112 0.16 -9.53 14.21
CA ARG A 112 -0.67 -8.93 13.15
C ARG A 112 -0.14 -9.14 11.74
N VAL A 113 1.19 -9.14 11.58
CA VAL A 113 1.88 -9.24 10.30
C VAL A 113 1.95 -10.70 9.85
N ARG A 114 1.60 -10.94 8.60
CA ARG A 114 1.61 -12.25 7.96
C ARG A 114 2.61 -12.26 6.83
N ASP A 115 3.17 -13.43 6.54
CA ASP A 115 3.87 -13.66 5.28
C ASP A 115 2.89 -13.42 4.11
N SER A 116 3.28 -12.59 3.14
CA SER A 116 2.44 -12.19 2.02
C SER A 116 2.08 -13.36 1.10
N SER A 117 2.80 -14.48 1.18
CA SER A 117 2.47 -15.72 0.46
C SER A 117 1.18 -16.38 0.96
N GLU A 118 0.65 -15.96 2.12
CA GLU A 118 -0.57 -16.49 2.73
C GLU A 118 -1.80 -15.57 2.60
N ALA A 119 -1.85 -14.72 1.57
CA ALA A 119 -3.04 -13.91 1.28
C ALA A 119 -4.29 -14.81 1.13
N GLY A 120 -5.34 -14.53 1.91
CA GLY A 120 -6.56 -15.34 1.98
C GLY A 120 -7.79 -14.51 2.33
N GLU A 121 -8.94 -15.14 2.58
CA GLU A 121 -10.14 -14.42 3.04
C GLU A 121 -9.83 -13.65 4.34
N ASN A 122 -10.27 -12.40 4.42
CA ASN A 122 -10.05 -11.46 5.54
C ASN A 122 -8.63 -10.94 5.80
N THR A 123 -7.67 -11.10 4.89
CA THR A 123 -6.40 -10.34 4.97
C THR A 123 -6.58 -8.89 4.51
N GLY A 124 -5.82 -7.97 5.11
CA GLY A 124 -5.70 -6.56 4.74
C GLY A 124 -4.28 -6.19 4.31
N LEU A 125 -4.10 -4.97 3.81
CA LEU A 125 -2.79 -4.35 3.59
C LEU A 125 -2.58 -3.22 4.60
N LEU A 126 -1.41 -3.20 5.22
CA LEU A 126 -0.90 -2.11 6.04
C LEU A 126 0.20 -1.40 5.27
N PHE A 127 0.02 -0.10 5.05
CA PHE A 127 1.01 0.81 4.52
C PHE A 127 1.56 1.64 5.69
N GLU A 128 2.86 1.58 5.89
CA GLU A 128 3.59 2.44 6.81
C GLU A 128 4.32 3.46 5.95
N LEU A 129 4.07 4.74 6.15
CA LEU A 129 4.75 5.82 5.43
C LEU A 129 6.00 6.26 6.19
N GLN A 130 6.98 6.84 5.49
CA GLN A 130 8.20 7.39 6.11
C GLN A 130 7.88 8.48 7.13
N SER A 131 6.78 9.22 6.93
CA SER A 131 6.25 10.18 7.90
C SER A 131 5.66 9.58 9.19
N GLY A 132 5.70 8.26 9.36
CA GLY A 132 5.12 7.53 10.51
C GLY A 132 3.61 7.37 10.45
N ARG A 133 2.93 7.91 9.43
CA ARG A 133 1.51 7.67 9.19
C ARG A 133 1.30 6.22 8.76
N THR A 134 0.24 5.59 9.24
CA THR A 134 -0.17 4.28 8.76
C THR A 134 -1.56 4.30 8.13
N ILE A 135 -1.71 3.51 7.07
CA ILE A 135 -2.97 3.29 6.37
C ILE A 135 -3.20 1.79 6.31
N GLU A 136 -4.29 1.33 6.92
CA GLU A 136 -4.67 -0.08 6.92
C GLU A 136 -5.98 -0.27 6.19
N ILE A 137 -5.99 -1.15 5.19
CA ILE A 137 -7.14 -1.42 4.34
C ILE A 137 -7.45 -2.90 4.32
N HIS A 138 -8.64 -3.27 4.78
CA HIS A 138 -9.22 -4.60 4.61
C HIS A 138 -10.30 -4.53 3.55
N ALA A 139 -10.18 -5.37 2.53
CA ALA A 139 -11.10 -5.41 1.40
C ALA A 139 -11.15 -6.81 0.80
N ASN A 140 -12.15 -7.05 -0.06
CA ASN A 140 -12.25 -8.31 -0.78
C ASN A 140 -11.12 -8.44 -1.81
N SER A 141 -10.91 -7.39 -2.62
CA SER A 141 -9.87 -7.38 -3.64
C SER A 141 -9.13 -6.06 -3.72
N ALA A 142 -7.88 -6.12 -4.14
CA ALA A 142 -7.09 -4.97 -4.57
C ALA A 142 -6.63 -5.16 -6.01
N GLU A 143 -6.55 -4.07 -6.77
CA GLU A 143 -6.04 -4.05 -8.14
C GLU A 143 -5.09 -2.86 -8.34
N LEU A 144 -4.03 -3.05 -9.13
CA LEU A 144 -3.15 -1.96 -9.55
C LEU A 144 -3.62 -1.43 -10.90
N ILE A 145 -3.84 -0.12 -10.99
CA ILE A 145 -4.20 0.59 -12.21
C ILE A 145 -3.04 1.55 -12.56
N PRO A 146 -2.29 1.31 -13.65
CA PRO A 146 -1.24 2.22 -14.09
C PRO A 146 -1.80 3.60 -14.50
N ILE A 147 -1.02 4.66 -14.29
CA ILE A 147 -1.30 6.05 -14.72
C ILE A 147 -0.35 6.46 -15.84
#